data_AF-A0A357T8J3-F1
#
_entry.id   AF-A0A357T8J3-F1
#
_cell.length_a   1.000
_cell.length_b   1.000
_cell.length_c   1.000
_cell.angle_alpha   90.00
_cell.angle_beta   90.00
_cell.angle_gamma   90.00
#
_symmetry.space_group_name_H-M   'P 1'
#
loop_
_entity.id
_entity.type
_entity.pdbx_description
1 polymer ?
#
loop_
_entity_poly.entity_id
_entity_poly.type
_entity_poly.pdbx_seq_one_letter_code
_entity_poly.pdbx_strand_id
1 'polypeptide(L)'
;MKKGNYGISFTAIAIIAFVFVLLRQPQSVLLVAGFALLAERDPWLNRQVIQALLLTMAYYGGLLVLEVVFGGLSDFLGWVDAYRAQANLVRVVSVLQDLLFIGLLVLVIMALLKVMKGQDANVPFLGSLIQGDVPSRGQRAPEGQGSVTPRNAPEKPYEPVKQTPPPPPRAPEPVQEVAPPPTAVPVVEGPKEPEVKRCPACHSPVQEGLKFCTECGEKIL
;
A
#
# COMPACT_ATOMS: atom_id res chain seq x y z
N MET A 1 2.96 16.27 -14.68
CA MET A 1 2.79 14.82 -14.40
C MET A 1 4.04 14.34 -13.69
N LYS A 2 3.95 13.43 -12.69
CA LYS A 2 5.15 12.80 -12.15
C LYS A 2 5.78 11.88 -13.19
N LYS A 3 7.10 11.90 -13.25
CA LYS A 3 7.95 11.16 -14.18
C LYS A 3 8.70 10.12 -13.34
N GLY A 4 8.69 8.87 -13.77
CA GLY A 4 9.35 7.76 -13.07
C GLY A 4 10.86 7.77 -13.24
N ASN A 5 11.53 6.87 -12.53
CA ASN A 5 13.00 6.74 -12.55
C ASN A 5 13.53 6.48 -13.96
N TYR A 6 12.74 5.83 -14.81
CA TYR A 6 13.09 5.49 -16.19
C TYR A 6 12.62 6.54 -17.22
N GLY A 7 12.20 7.73 -16.78
CA GLY A 7 11.81 8.84 -17.65
C GLY A 7 10.43 8.72 -18.32
N ILE A 8 9.70 7.63 -18.09
CA ILE A 8 8.30 7.45 -18.53
C ILE A 8 7.37 8.11 -17.49
N SER A 9 6.20 8.63 -17.89
CA SER A 9 5.24 9.14 -16.91
C SER A 9 4.47 8.00 -16.24
N PHE A 10 4.24 8.09 -14.93
CA PHE A 10 3.45 7.07 -14.21
C PHE A 10 2.04 6.91 -14.80
N THR A 11 1.45 8.00 -15.28
CA THR A 11 0.16 7.99 -15.98
C THR A 11 0.21 7.15 -17.27
N ALA A 12 1.30 7.18 -18.03
CA ALA A 12 1.43 6.34 -19.22
C ALA A 12 1.53 4.85 -18.85
N ILE A 13 2.30 4.49 -17.81
CA ILE A 13 2.41 3.10 -17.35
C ILE A 13 1.04 2.58 -16.87
N ALA A 14 0.30 3.38 -16.10
CA ALA A 14 -1.05 3.04 -15.65
C ALA A 14 -2.03 2.88 -16.84
N ILE A 15 -1.99 3.77 -17.84
CA ILE A 15 -2.82 3.64 -19.05
C ILE A 15 -2.48 2.36 -19.81
N ILE A 16 -1.19 2.04 -20.01
CA ILE A 16 -0.74 0.82 -20.68
C ILE A 16 -1.24 -0.43 -19.96
N ALA A 17 -1.20 -0.46 -18.62
CA ALA A 17 -1.77 -1.57 -17.85
C ALA A 17 -3.27 -1.78 -18.17
N PHE A 18 -4.08 -0.72 -18.12
CA PHE A 18 -5.51 -0.78 -18.46
C PHE A 18 -5.78 -1.12 -19.94
N VAL A 19 -4.92 -0.68 -20.87
CA VAL A 19 -5.01 -1.09 -22.29
C VAL A 19 -4.74 -2.60 -22.43
N PHE A 20 -3.79 -3.18 -21.68
CA PHE A 20 -3.61 -4.64 -21.68
C PHE A 20 -4.78 -5.41 -21.05
N VAL A 21 -5.54 -4.80 -20.13
CA VAL A 21 -6.83 -5.37 -19.66
C VAL A 21 -7.85 -5.42 -20.81
N LEU A 22 -8.00 -4.34 -21.58
CA LEU A 22 -8.89 -4.32 -22.77
C LEU A 22 -8.46 -5.33 -23.84
N LEU A 23 -7.15 -5.46 -24.07
CA LEU A 23 -6.59 -6.42 -25.02
C LEU A 23 -6.65 -7.88 -24.51
N ARG A 24 -7.19 -8.13 -23.31
CA ARG A 24 -7.31 -9.47 -22.70
C ARG A 24 -5.96 -10.22 -22.68
N GLN A 25 -4.87 -9.51 -22.35
CA GLN A 25 -3.53 -10.10 -22.22
C GLN A 25 -3.09 -10.15 -20.75
N PRO A 26 -3.51 -11.16 -19.97
CA PRO A 26 -3.25 -11.21 -18.53
C PRO A 26 -1.75 -11.27 -18.20
N GLN A 27 -0.95 -11.94 -19.03
CA GLN A 27 0.51 -11.98 -18.88
C GLN A 27 1.14 -10.59 -19.03
N SER A 28 0.67 -9.78 -19.99
CA SER A 28 1.14 -8.41 -20.21
C SER A 28 0.75 -7.48 -19.05
N VAL A 29 -0.48 -7.61 -18.52
CA VAL A 29 -0.91 -6.88 -17.31
C VAL A 29 -0.03 -7.27 -16.11
N LEU A 30 0.24 -8.56 -15.90
CA LEU A 30 1.07 -9.06 -14.82
C LEU A 30 2.53 -8.57 -14.94
N LEU A 31 3.09 -8.51 -16.16
CA LEU A 31 4.44 -8.01 -16.40
C LEU A 31 4.55 -6.51 -16.09
N VAL A 32 3.57 -5.70 -16.52
CA VAL A 32 3.51 -4.26 -16.19
C VAL A 32 3.30 -4.05 -14.70
N ALA A 33 2.53 -4.90 -14.02
CA ALA A 33 2.39 -4.92 -12.57
C ALA A 33 3.72 -5.21 -11.88
N GLY A 34 4.43 -6.28 -12.28
CA GLY A 34 5.75 -6.61 -11.75
C GLY A 34 6.75 -5.46 -11.92
N PHE A 35 6.80 -4.83 -13.09
CA PHE A 35 7.64 -3.66 -13.34
C PHE A 35 7.28 -2.47 -12.41
N ALA A 36 6.00 -2.08 -12.36
CA ALA A 36 5.55 -0.97 -11.52
C ALA A 36 5.87 -1.19 -10.03
N LEU A 37 5.54 -2.38 -9.51
CA LEU A 37 5.69 -2.70 -8.09
C LEU A 37 7.15 -2.89 -7.67
N LEU A 38 8.00 -3.48 -8.51
CA LEU A 38 9.39 -3.81 -8.15
C LEU A 38 10.37 -2.69 -8.47
N ALA A 39 10.22 -2.03 -9.64
CA ALA A 39 11.21 -1.09 -10.18
C ALA A 39 10.87 0.39 -9.92
N GLU A 40 9.61 0.81 -10.11
CA GLU A 40 9.19 2.20 -9.87
C GLU A 40 8.77 2.45 -8.40
N ARG A 41 8.15 1.46 -7.74
CA ARG A 41 7.75 1.49 -6.32
C ARG A 41 6.86 2.67 -5.90
N ASP A 42 6.26 3.41 -6.84
CA ASP A 42 5.42 4.57 -6.55
C ASP A 42 4.04 4.17 -5.97
N PRO A 43 3.59 4.76 -4.85
CA PRO A 43 2.36 4.36 -4.18
C PRO A 43 1.08 4.70 -4.96
N TRP A 44 1.11 5.66 -5.88
CA TRP A 44 -0.05 5.98 -6.72
C TRP A 44 -0.14 5.01 -7.90
N LEU A 45 0.98 4.76 -8.59
CA LEU A 45 1.08 3.82 -9.70
C LEU A 45 0.72 2.40 -9.24
N ASN A 46 1.27 1.95 -8.11
CA ASN A 46 1.00 0.62 -7.55
C ASN A 46 -0.51 0.40 -7.34
N ARG A 47 -1.25 1.39 -6.85
CA ARG A 47 -2.72 1.32 -6.72
C ARG A 47 -3.40 1.12 -8.08
N GLN A 48 -2.98 1.86 -9.11
CA GLN A 48 -3.60 1.74 -10.45
C GLN A 48 -3.34 0.36 -11.06
N VAL A 49 -2.10 -0.13 -10.97
CA VAL A 49 -1.72 -1.37 -11.66
C VAL A 49 -2.19 -2.61 -10.89
N ILE A 50 -2.28 -2.56 -9.55
CA ILE A 50 -2.99 -3.60 -8.76
C ILE A 50 -4.49 -3.59 -9.10
N GLN A 51 -5.12 -2.42 -9.28
CA GLN A 51 -6.52 -2.35 -9.73
C GLN A 51 -6.71 -2.97 -11.13
N ALA A 52 -5.81 -2.72 -12.08
CA ALA A 52 -5.82 -3.35 -13.40
C ALA A 52 -5.62 -4.89 -13.32
N LEU A 53 -4.71 -5.35 -12.46
CA LEU A 53 -4.46 -6.77 -12.24
C LEU A 53 -5.66 -7.48 -11.59
N LEU A 54 -6.25 -6.90 -10.54
CA LEU A 54 -7.45 -7.45 -9.91
C LEU A 54 -8.65 -7.46 -10.86
N LEU A 55 -8.83 -6.43 -11.68
CA LEU A 55 -9.89 -6.39 -12.70
C LEU A 55 -9.71 -7.50 -13.74
N THR A 56 -8.46 -7.78 -14.13
CA THR A 56 -8.12 -8.91 -15.00
C THR A 56 -8.47 -10.24 -14.33
N MET A 57 -8.07 -10.44 -13.07
CA MET A 57 -8.38 -11.67 -12.33
C MET A 57 -9.88 -11.85 -12.11
N ALA A 58 -10.63 -10.78 -11.83
CA ALA A 58 -12.09 -10.82 -11.70
C ALA A 58 -12.77 -11.20 -13.02
N TYR A 59 -12.29 -10.68 -14.15
CA TYR A 59 -12.80 -11.02 -15.48
C TYR A 59 -12.61 -12.51 -15.81
N TYR A 60 -11.38 -13.02 -15.68
CA TYR A 60 -11.09 -14.43 -15.94
C TYR A 60 -11.72 -15.38 -14.91
N GLY A 61 -11.83 -14.96 -13.64
CA GLY A 61 -12.58 -15.70 -12.63
C GLY A 61 -14.07 -15.81 -12.97
N GLY A 62 -14.67 -14.73 -13.48
CA GLY A 62 -16.04 -14.74 -13.99
C GLY A 62 -16.23 -15.69 -15.18
N LEU A 63 -15.30 -15.68 -16.15
CA LEU A 63 -15.31 -16.65 -17.26
C LEU A 63 -15.17 -18.09 -16.76
N LEU A 64 -14.24 -18.37 -15.86
CA LEU A 64 -14.03 -19.71 -15.28
C LEU A 64 -15.27 -20.21 -14.54
N VAL A 65 -15.96 -19.34 -13.78
CA VAL A 65 -17.22 -19.72 -13.13
C VAL A 65 -18.32 -20.03 -14.15
N LEU A 66 -18.44 -19.24 -15.23
CA LEU A 66 -19.39 -19.53 -16.31
C LEU A 66 -19.07 -20.86 -17.00
N GLU A 67 -17.80 -21.10 -17.33
CA GLU A 67 -17.34 -22.32 -18.00
C GLU A 67 -17.53 -23.57 -17.12
N VAL A 68 -17.22 -23.51 -15.83
CA VAL A 68 -17.44 -24.63 -14.90
C VAL A 68 -18.93 -24.94 -14.73
N VAL A 69 -19.76 -23.90 -14.50
CA VAL A 69 -21.20 -24.09 -14.24
C VAL A 69 -21.96 -24.51 -15.49
N PHE A 70 -21.80 -23.78 -16.60
CA PHE A 70 -22.56 -24.04 -17.82
C PHE A 70 -21.91 -25.09 -18.72
N GLY A 71 -20.59 -25.26 -18.67
CA GLY A 71 -19.90 -26.37 -19.34
C GLY A 71 -20.27 -27.70 -18.71
N GLY A 72 -20.14 -27.84 -17.39
CA GLY A 72 -20.56 -29.06 -16.69
C GLY A 72 -22.05 -29.39 -16.88
N LEU A 73 -22.92 -28.37 -16.95
CA LEU A 73 -24.33 -28.55 -17.29
C LEU A 73 -24.53 -28.95 -18.75
N SER A 74 -23.78 -28.37 -19.69
CA SER A 74 -23.82 -28.72 -21.12
C SER A 74 -23.36 -30.16 -21.36
N ASP A 75 -22.30 -30.60 -20.69
CA ASP A 75 -21.76 -31.96 -20.79
C ASP A 75 -22.76 -32.99 -20.24
N PHE A 76 -23.41 -32.68 -19.11
CA PHE A 76 -24.50 -33.49 -18.57
C PHE A 76 -25.72 -33.55 -19.52
N LEU A 77 -26.07 -32.43 -20.18
CA LEU A 77 -27.15 -32.40 -21.17
C LEU A 77 -26.82 -33.20 -22.44
N GLY A 78 -25.56 -33.18 -22.88
CA GLY A 78 -25.07 -34.02 -23.97
C GLY A 78 -25.12 -35.51 -23.62
N TRP A 79 -24.80 -35.87 -22.38
CA TRP A 79 -24.86 -37.27 -21.89
C TRP A 79 -26.28 -37.86 -21.88
N VAL A 80 -27.33 -37.03 -21.71
CA VAL A 80 -28.74 -37.47 -21.80
C VAL A 80 -29.36 -37.28 -23.20
N ASP A 81 -28.53 -37.17 -24.25
CA ASP A 81 -28.94 -36.94 -25.65
C ASP A 81 -29.85 -35.70 -25.88
N ALA A 82 -29.84 -34.72 -24.97
CA ALA A 82 -30.69 -33.54 -25.01
C ALA A 82 -30.15 -32.42 -25.93
N TYR A 83 -29.66 -32.78 -27.13
CA TYR A 83 -28.96 -31.88 -28.07
C TYR A 83 -29.70 -30.57 -28.40
N ARG A 84 -31.04 -30.57 -28.43
CA ARG A 84 -31.83 -29.34 -28.64
C ARG A 84 -31.71 -28.36 -27.47
N ALA A 85 -31.62 -28.85 -26.24
CA ALA A 85 -31.42 -28.02 -25.05
C ALA A 85 -29.97 -27.53 -24.97
N GLN A 86 -28.99 -28.39 -25.29
CA GLN A 86 -27.57 -28.05 -25.40
C GLN A 86 -27.33 -26.85 -26.36
N ALA A 87 -27.93 -26.88 -27.55
CA ALA A 87 -27.79 -25.81 -28.54
C ALA A 87 -28.34 -24.45 -28.06
N ASN A 88 -29.41 -24.44 -27.26
CA ASN A 88 -29.93 -23.21 -26.66
C ASN A 88 -29.05 -22.72 -25.50
N LEU A 89 -28.52 -23.64 -24.70
CA LEU A 89 -27.66 -23.35 -23.55
C LEU A 89 -26.36 -22.66 -24.00
N VAL A 90 -25.70 -23.15 -25.06
CA VAL A 90 -24.50 -22.53 -25.64
C VAL A 90 -24.75 -21.07 -26.08
N ARG A 91 -25.92 -20.77 -26.68
CA ARG A 91 -26.29 -19.39 -27.04
C ARG A 91 -26.47 -18.49 -25.82
N VAL A 92 -27.05 -19.00 -24.74
CA VAL A 92 -27.19 -18.25 -23.48
C VAL A 92 -25.81 -17.94 -22.90
N VAL A 93 -24.90 -18.93 -22.89
CA VAL A 93 -23.51 -18.73 -22.41
C VAL A 93 -22.78 -17.66 -23.22
N SER A 94 -22.85 -17.69 -24.55
CA SER A 94 -22.18 -16.67 -25.37
C SER A 94 -22.71 -15.25 -25.07
N VAL A 95 -24.03 -15.09 -24.91
CA VAL A 95 -24.62 -13.80 -24.52
C VAL A 95 -24.16 -13.36 -23.12
N LEU A 96 -24.04 -14.28 -22.16
CA LEU A 96 -23.51 -13.96 -20.83
C LEU A 96 -22.03 -13.57 -20.87
N GLN A 97 -21.21 -14.24 -21.68
CA GLN A 97 -19.79 -13.89 -21.89
C GLN A 97 -19.64 -12.52 -22.56
N ASP A 98 -20.47 -12.20 -23.56
CA ASP A 98 -20.49 -10.89 -24.22
C ASP A 98 -20.91 -9.78 -23.25
N LEU A 99 -21.96 -9.99 -22.44
CA LEU A 99 -22.37 -9.05 -21.38
C LEU A 99 -21.27 -8.84 -20.33
N LEU A 100 -20.56 -9.89 -19.95
CA LEU A 100 -19.42 -9.81 -19.01
C LEU A 100 -18.26 -9.01 -19.63
N PHE A 101 -17.98 -9.17 -20.93
CA PHE A 101 -17.00 -8.35 -21.65
C PHE A 101 -17.43 -6.89 -21.84
N ILE A 102 -18.72 -6.62 -22.09
CA ILE A 102 -19.28 -5.25 -22.11
C ILE A 102 -19.11 -4.60 -20.73
N GLY A 103 -19.37 -5.33 -19.65
CA GLY A 103 -19.11 -4.89 -18.27
C GLY A 103 -17.64 -4.52 -18.04
N LEU A 104 -16.70 -5.39 -18.48
CA LEU A 104 -15.26 -5.09 -18.44
C LEU A 104 -14.93 -3.80 -19.20
N LEU A 105 -15.44 -3.65 -20.42
CA LEU A 105 -15.16 -2.49 -21.28
C LEU A 105 -15.63 -1.18 -20.64
N VAL A 106 -16.82 -1.16 -20.04
CA VAL A 106 -17.33 0.00 -19.29
C VAL A 106 -16.44 0.31 -18.07
N LEU A 107 -16.04 -0.70 -17.30
CA LEU A 107 -15.16 -0.53 -16.14
C LEU A 107 -13.79 0.05 -16.52
N VAL A 108 -13.17 -0.47 -17.60
CA VAL A 108 -11.87 0.04 -18.04
C VAL A 108 -11.97 1.44 -18.66
N ILE A 109 -13.05 1.77 -19.38
CA ILE A 109 -13.26 3.14 -19.87
C ILE A 109 -13.38 4.12 -18.69
N MET A 110 -14.15 3.78 -17.64
CA MET A 110 -14.22 4.60 -16.42
C MET A 110 -12.86 4.76 -15.73
N ALA A 111 -12.09 3.67 -15.64
CA ALA A 111 -10.73 3.68 -15.09
C ALA A 111 -9.80 4.60 -15.88
N LEU A 112 -9.75 4.44 -17.21
CA LEU A 112 -8.92 5.25 -18.11
C LEU A 112 -9.28 6.74 -18.01
N LEU A 113 -10.57 7.10 -18.03
CA LEU A 113 -11.00 8.49 -17.91
C LEU A 113 -10.57 9.12 -16.57
N LYS A 114 -10.54 8.36 -15.47
CA LYS A 114 -10.04 8.81 -14.16
C LYS A 114 -8.50 8.88 -14.11
N VAL A 115 -7.80 7.89 -14.66
CA VAL A 115 -6.32 7.84 -14.72
C VAL A 115 -5.77 8.94 -15.62
N MET A 116 -6.42 9.25 -16.75
CA MET A 116 -6.07 10.41 -17.60
C MET A 116 -6.29 11.73 -16.87
N LYS A 117 -7.37 11.82 -16.07
CA LYS A 117 -7.58 12.93 -15.11
C LYS A 117 -6.66 12.84 -13.89
N GLY A 118 -5.72 11.87 -13.85
CA GLY A 118 -4.81 11.53 -12.75
C GLY A 118 -5.47 11.57 -11.37
N GLN A 119 -6.64 10.96 -11.32
CA GLN A 119 -7.31 10.46 -10.12
C GLN A 119 -6.99 8.97 -9.99
N ASP A 120 -7.29 8.37 -8.84
CA ASP A 120 -7.32 6.91 -8.75
C ASP A 120 -8.40 6.35 -9.69
N ALA A 121 -8.07 5.28 -10.43
CA ALA A 121 -8.99 4.59 -11.32
C ALA A 121 -10.30 4.23 -10.61
N ASN A 122 -10.20 3.83 -9.32
CA ASN A 122 -11.31 3.55 -8.42
C ASN A 122 -12.42 2.81 -9.17
N VAL A 123 -12.01 1.64 -9.67
CA VAL A 123 -12.91 0.66 -10.29
C VAL A 123 -13.87 0.19 -9.21
N PRO A 124 -15.20 0.34 -9.42
CA PRO A 124 -16.18 -0.05 -8.43
C PRO A 124 -16.04 -1.54 -8.09
N PHE A 125 -16.42 -1.91 -6.86
CA PHE A 125 -16.24 -3.23 -6.24
C PHE A 125 -14.79 -3.68 -5.96
N LEU A 126 -13.77 -3.14 -6.64
CA LEU A 126 -12.36 -3.46 -6.39
C LEU A 126 -11.61 -2.41 -5.57
N GLY A 127 -12.11 -1.17 -5.52
CA GLY A 127 -11.49 -0.08 -4.75
C GLY A 127 -11.34 -0.40 -3.25
N SER A 128 -12.35 -1.00 -2.63
CA SER A 128 -12.36 -1.34 -1.18
C SER A 128 -11.35 -2.42 -0.78
N LEU A 129 -10.89 -3.26 -1.70
CA LEU A 129 -9.87 -4.27 -1.43
C LEU A 129 -8.44 -3.68 -1.36
N ILE A 130 -8.25 -2.44 -1.81
CA ILE A 130 -6.95 -1.76 -1.90
C ILE A 130 -6.93 -0.47 -1.07
N GLN A 131 -8.05 0.26 -1.02
CA GLN A 131 -8.33 1.27 0.00
C GLN A 131 -9.16 0.66 1.12
N GLY A 132 -8.50 0.08 2.13
CA GLY A 132 -9.15 -0.19 3.41
C GLY A 132 -9.63 1.12 4.04
N ASP A 133 -10.94 1.25 4.21
CA ASP A 133 -11.69 2.31 4.93
C ASP A 133 -11.09 3.72 4.92
N VAL A 134 -10.85 4.29 3.74
CA VAL A 134 -10.66 5.74 3.59
C VAL A 134 -11.75 6.32 2.68
N PRO A 135 -12.63 7.20 3.19
CA PRO A 135 -13.63 7.85 2.35
C PRO A 135 -12.92 8.70 1.29
N SER A 136 -13.33 8.56 0.02
CA SER A 136 -12.69 9.20 -1.13
C SER A 136 -12.86 10.73 -1.09
N ARG A 137 -12.02 11.42 -0.31
CA ARG A 137 -11.96 12.88 -0.30
C ARG A 137 -11.15 13.35 -1.52
N GLY A 138 -11.87 13.67 -2.58
CA GLY A 138 -11.28 14.24 -3.79
C GLY A 138 -10.59 15.58 -3.47
N GLN A 139 -9.27 15.57 -3.45
CA GLN A 139 -8.43 16.76 -3.61
C GLN A 139 -7.01 16.33 -3.97
N ARG A 140 -6.60 16.67 -5.19
CA ARG A 140 -5.18 16.93 -5.44
C ARG A 140 -4.85 18.25 -4.75
N ALA A 141 -3.93 18.23 -3.79
CA ALA A 141 -3.14 19.39 -3.45
C ALA A 141 -1.74 19.20 -4.09
N PRO A 142 -1.11 20.24 -4.64
CA PRO A 142 0.24 20.14 -5.17
C PRO A 142 1.26 19.90 -4.06
N GLU A 143 2.39 19.30 -4.43
CA GLU A 143 3.50 18.97 -3.55
C GLU A 143 4.11 20.25 -2.93
N GLY A 144 4.02 20.38 -1.61
CA GLY A 144 4.56 21.51 -0.83
C GLY A 144 4.80 21.05 0.60
N GLN A 145 6.03 21.23 1.09
CA GLN A 145 6.49 20.74 2.40
C GLN A 145 5.88 21.58 3.54
N GLY A 146 5.55 20.96 4.69
CA GLY A 146 5.18 21.73 5.89
C GLY A 146 4.44 20.96 7.00
N SER A 147 5.19 20.45 7.98
CA SER A 147 4.86 20.40 9.43
C SER A 147 3.39 20.21 9.92
N VAL A 148 3.06 18.98 10.31
CA VAL A 148 2.78 18.58 11.73
C VAL A 148 1.86 19.47 12.61
N THR A 149 0.58 19.02 12.75
CA THR A 149 -0.36 19.18 13.92
C THR A 149 -0.88 20.58 14.36
N PRO A 150 -1.97 20.68 15.19
CA PRO A 150 -3.14 19.79 15.32
C PRO A 150 -4.53 20.52 15.38
N ARG A 151 -5.60 19.76 15.11
CA ARG A 151 -6.91 19.78 15.80
C ARG A 151 -7.50 21.14 16.25
N ASN A 152 -8.21 21.82 15.35
CA ASN A 152 -9.13 22.91 15.71
C ASN A 152 -10.35 22.37 16.50
N ALA A 153 -10.54 22.88 17.72
CA ALA A 153 -11.83 22.93 18.41
C ALA A 153 -12.32 24.40 18.38
N PRO A 154 -13.63 24.68 18.28
CA PRO A 154 -14.13 26.04 18.10
C PRO A 154 -13.88 26.90 19.34
N GLU A 155 -13.22 28.04 19.10
CA GLU A 155 -12.75 28.98 20.12
C GLU A 155 -13.92 29.84 20.63
N LYS A 156 -14.10 29.92 21.95
CA LYS A 156 -15.05 30.85 22.59
C LYS A 156 -14.38 32.22 22.75
N PRO A 157 -15.08 33.34 22.48
CA PRO A 157 -14.56 34.69 22.75
C PRO A 157 -14.16 34.86 24.23
N TYR A 158 -12.98 35.41 24.46
CA TYR A 158 -12.36 35.60 25.77
C TYR A 158 -12.74 36.95 26.38
N GLU A 159 -13.18 36.97 27.63
CA GLU A 159 -13.25 38.19 28.45
C GLU A 159 -11.88 38.51 29.09
N PRO A 160 -11.58 39.78 29.42
CA PRO A 160 -10.26 40.17 29.90
C PRO A 160 -10.05 39.82 31.37
N VAL A 161 -9.12 38.91 31.67
CA VAL A 161 -8.69 38.60 33.04
C VAL A 161 -7.77 39.72 33.56
N LYS A 162 -8.11 40.30 34.71
CA LYS A 162 -7.30 41.34 35.38
C LYS A 162 -6.03 40.73 35.98
N GLN A 163 -4.92 41.46 35.90
CA GLN A 163 -3.62 41.09 36.46
C GLN A 163 -3.56 41.32 37.97
N THR A 164 -2.81 40.47 38.68
CA THR A 164 -2.46 40.63 40.10
C THR A 164 -0.94 40.47 40.26
N PRO A 165 -0.24 41.21 41.15
CA PRO A 165 1.24 41.26 41.15
C PRO A 165 1.92 40.00 41.71
N PRO A 166 3.19 39.72 41.33
CA PRO A 166 3.95 38.57 41.82
C PRO A 166 4.54 38.78 43.24
N PRO A 167 4.61 37.73 44.09
CA PRO A 167 5.31 37.77 45.36
C PRO A 167 6.86 37.62 45.22
N PRO A 168 7.66 38.09 46.20
CA PRO A 168 9.11 38.23 46.08
C PRO A 168 9.93 36.94 46.36
N PRO A 169 11.25 36.94 46.03
CA PRO A 169 12.11 35.75 46.13
C PRO A 169 12.50 35.40 47.58
N ARG A 170 12.77 34.10 47.84
CA ARG A 170 13.33 33.62 49.11
C ARG A 170 14.66 32.88 48.86
N ALA A 171 15.64 33.13 49.74
CA ALA A 171 17.03 32.69 49.65
C ALA A 171 17.25 31.20 50.05
N PRO A 172 18.41 30.58 49.75
CA PRO A 172 18.69 29.15 49.96
C PRO A 172 19.46 28.82 51.25
N GLU A 173 19.34 27.59 51.76
CA GLU A 173 20.30 26.78 52.59
C GLU A 173 19.55 25.62 53.30
N PRO A 174 20.21 24.57 53.86
CA PRO A 174 21.44 23.89 53.44
C PRO A 174 21.27 22.33 53.37
N VAL A 175 22.37 21.61 53.12
CA VAL A 175 22.45 20.13 52.93
C VAL A 175 22.51 19.36 54.27
N GLN A 176 21.98 18.13 54.31
CA GLN A 176 22.28 17.13 55.35
C GLN A 176 22.59 15.74 54.76
N GLU A 177 23.52 15.04 55.42
CA GLU A 177 24.22 13.84 54.94
C GLU A 177 24.21 12.74 56.02
N VAL A 178 23.90 11.48 55.65
CA VAL A 178 24.04 10.29 56.51
C VAL A 178 24.40 9.06 55.66
N ALA A 179 25.23 8.16 56.19
CA ALA A 179 25.98 7.11 55.46
C ALA A 179 25.56 5.63 55.84
N PRO A 180 26.14 4.57 55.20
CA PRO A 180 25.73 3.13 55.25
C PRO A 180 26.32 2.38 56.49
N PRO A 181 26.10 1.05 56.79
CA PRO A 181 26.01 -0.17 55.93
C PRO A 181 24.95 -1.24 56.44
N PRO A 182 25.02 -2.60 56.30
CA PRO A 182 25.95 -3.52 55.61
C PRO A 182 25.40 -4.80 54.87
N THR A 183 26.30 -5.43 54.08
CA THR A 183 26.49 -6.88 53.74
C THR A 183 25.36 -7.85 53.34
N ALA A 184 25.47 -8.35 52.10
CA ALA A 184 25.82 -9.76 51.81
C ALA A 184 26.57 -9.88 50.44
N VAL A 185 27.55 -10.79 50.34
CA VAL A 185 28.40 -11.07 49.15
C VAL A 185 28.54 -12.62 49.01
N PRO A 186 28.80 -13.22 47.83
CA PRO A 186 30.03 -13.09 47.01
C PRO A 186 29.77 -12.84 45.49
N VAL A 187 30.59 -12.05 44.77
CA VAL A 187 31.87 -12.39 44.08
C VAL A 187 31.75 -13.54 43.05
N VAL A 188 31.87 -13.23 41.75
CA VAL A 188 32.85 -13.81 40.77
C VAL A 188 33.03 -12.83 39.59
N GLU A 189 34.29 -12.44 39.34
CA GLU A 189 34.94 -12.01 38.07
C GLU A 189 34.23 -11.09 37.04
N GLY A 190 34.81 -9.91 36.81
CA GLY A 190 35.06 -9.44 35.44
C GLY A 190 36.33 -10.10 34.89
N PRO A 191 36.69 -9.98 33.58
CA PRO A 191 36.47 -8.78 32.77
C PRO A 191 36.07 -9.02 31.29
N LYS A 192 35.65 -7.95 30.59
CA LYS A 192 36.32 -7.43 29.36
C LYS A 192 35.49 -6.32 28.71
N GLU A 193 36.19 -5.21 28.43
CA GLU A 193 35.74 -4.10 27.59
C GLU A 193 35.61 -4.58 26.14
N PRO A 194 34.45 -4.44 25.47
CA PRO A 194 34.29 -4.87 24.08
C PRO A 194 34.97 -3.83 23.16
N GLU A 195 36.00 -4.28 22.45
CA GLU A 195 36.71 -3.50 21.44
C GLU A 195 35.73 -3.07 20.33
N VAL A 196 35.41 -1.77 20.26
CA VAL A 196 34.33 -1.26 19.41
C VAL A 196 34.76 -1.23 17.94
N LYS A 197 34.59 -2.37 17.25
CA LYS A 197 34.75 -2.47 15.80
C LYS A 197 33.75 -1.53 15.10
N ARG A 198 34.24 -0.78 14.12
CA ARG A 198 33.43 0.19 13.36
C ARG A 198 33.11 -0.35 11.97
N CYS A 199 31.91 -0.08 11.48
CA CYS A 199 31.54 -0.42 10.11
C CYS A 199 32.46 0.33 9.10
N PRO A 200 33.02 -0.34 8.08
CA PRO A 200 33.86 0.31 7.09
C PRO A 200 33.11 1.30 6.19
N ALA A 201 31.78 1.14 6.01
CA ALA A 201 30.98 1.98 5.12
C ALA A 201 30.35 3.21 5.80
N CYS A 202 29.99 3.13 7.09
CA CYS A 202 29.31 4.22 7.80
C CYS A 202 29.92 4.59 9.17
N HIS A 203 31.00 3.92 9.58
CA HIS A 203 31.76 4.18 10.81
C HIS A 203 30.98 4.09 12.14
N SER A 204 29.74 3.60 12.11
CA SER A 204 28.95 3.27 13.29
C SER A 204 29.62 2.16 14.13
N PRO A 205 29.42 2.17 15.46
CA PRO A 205 29.90 1.09 16.32
C PRO A 205 29.09 -0.19 16.07
N VAL A 206 29.78 -1.31 15.93
CA VAL A 206 29.17 -2.63 15.64
C VAL A 206 29.51 -3.60 16.76
N GLN A 207 28.50 -4.32 17.24
CA GLN A 207 28.66 -5.37 18.24
C GLN A 207 29.35 -6.61 17.62
N GLU A 208 30.27 -7.22 18.36
CA GLU A 208 31.02 -8.37 17.86
C GLU A 208 30.12 -9.57 17.55
N GLY A 209 30.37 -10.25 16.42
CA GLY A 209 29.58 -11.40 15.97
C GLY A 209 28.47 -11.09 14.96
N LEU A 210 28.20 -9.82 14.66
CA LEU A 210 27.25 -9.42 13.61
C LEU A 210 27.87 -9.55 12.21
N LYS A 211 27.19 -10.30 11.32
CA LYS A 211 27.59 -10.49 9.91
C LYS A 211 27.28 -9.29 9.00
N PHE A 212 26.46 -8.35 9.48
CA PHE A 212 25.98 -7.18 8.75
C PHE A 212 25.83 -6.00 9.71
N CYS A 213 26.02 -4.78 9.22
CA CYS A 213 25.77 -3.56 9.98
C CYS A 213 24.26 -3.32 10.13
N THR A 214 23.79 -3.03 11.35
CA THR A 214 22.37 -2.70 11.62
C THR A 214 21.95 -1.35 11.05
N GLU A 215 22.90 -0.41 10.87
CA GLU A 215 22.62 0.97 10.44
C GLU A 215 22.55 1.12 8.91
N CYS A 216 23.41 0.42 8.17
CA CYS A 216 23.52 0.56 6.71
C CYS A 216 23.32 -0.73 5.91
N GLY A 217 23.22 -1.89 6.56
CA GLY A 217 23.06 -3.19 5.90
C GLY A 217 24.34 -3.77 5.26
N GLU A 218 25.46 -3.04 5.31
CA GLU A 218 26.74 -3.50 4.72
C GLU A 218 27.26 -4.76 5.40
N LYS A 219 27.88 -5.67 4.63
CA LYS A 219 28.42 -6.92 5.16
C LYS A 219 29.71 -6.65 5.94
N ILE A 220 29.84 -7.26 7.12
CA ILE A 220 31.02 -7.18 7.97
C ILE A 220 31.67 -8.56 7.99
N LEU A 221 32.96 -8.60 7.63
CA LEU A 221 33.79 -9.80 7.52
C LEU A 221 34.62 -9.98 8.79
#